data_AF-A0AA90NAA9-F1
#
_entry.id   AF-A0AA90NAA9-F1
#
_cell.length_a   1.000
_cell.length_b   1.000
_cell.length_c   1.000
_cell.angle_alpha   90.00
_cell.angle_beta   90.00
_cell.angle_gamma   90.00
#
_symmetry.space_group_name_H-M   'P 1'
#
loop_
_entity.id
_entity.type
_entity.pdbx_description
1 polymer ?
#
loop_
_entity_poly.entity_id
_entity_poly.type
_entity_poly.pdbx_seq_one_letter_code
_entity_poly.pdbx_strand_id
1 'polypeptide(L)'
;MGTSAELAAMKAGASSLEDLGTQMNAVLSQLRTDVEMTQSAWAGTAQIAFRTVMTRWDESSTKLNNAINEISSLLAGNTTSYGTTEAQSEADLQSVGGATLNM
;
A
#
# COMPACT_ATOMS: atom_id res chain seq x y z
N MET A 1 15.54 14.98 -3.73
CA MET A 1 16.06 13.71 -3.18
C MET A 1 15.07 12.94 -2.29
N GLY A 2 13.83 13.42 -2.05
CA GLY A 2 12.84 12.68 -1.22
C GLY A 2 12.06 11.59 -1.95
N THR A 3 11.62 11.84 -3.18
CA THR A 3 10.58 11.05 -3.85
C THR A 3 10.96 9.60 -4.16
N SER A 4 12.18 9.35 -4.65
CA SER A 4 12.63 8.00 -5.02
C SER A 4 12.86 7.11 -3.79
N ALA A 5 13.33 7.70 -2.69
CA ALA A 5 13.55 6.99 -1.43
C ALA A 5 12.23 6.64 -0.75
N GLU A 6 11.26 7.57 -0.75
CA GLU A 6 9.91 7.35 -0.24
C GLU A 6 9.16 6.27 -1.04
N LEU A 7 9.32 6.27 -2.37
CA LEU A 7 8.77 5.22 -3.24
C LEU A 7 9.35 3.84 -2.92
N ALA A 8 10.67 3.76 -2.73
CA ALA A 8 11.33 2.50 -2.37
C ALA A 8 10.85 1.98 -1.01
N ALA A 9 10.70 2.87 -0.02
CA ALA A 9 10.18 2.52 1.30
C ALA A 9 8.71 2.06 1.25
N MET A 10 7.86 2.71 0.44
CA MET A 10 6.48 2.28 0.25
C MET A 10 6.37 0.93 -0.43
N LYS A 11 7.14 0.69 -1.49
CA LYS A 11 7.18 -0.61 -2.16
C LYS A 11 7.65 -1.71 -1.21
N ALA A 12 8.65 -1.44 -0.38
CA ALA A 12 9.12 -2.36 0.65
C ALA A 12 8.04 -2.64 1.71
N GLY A 13 7.29 -1.61 2.12
CA GLY A 13 6.15 -1.75 3.03
C GLY A 13 5.02 -2.59 2.44
N ALA A 14 4.67 -2.35 1.17
CA ALA A 14 3.66 -3.14 0.45
C ALA A 14 4.06 -4.61 0.36
N SER A 15 5.31 -4.90 -0.02
CA SER A 15 5.84 -6.27 -0.05
C SER A 15 5.80 -6.93 1.33
N SER A 16 6.18 -6.21 2.39
CA SER A 16 6.15 -6.74 3.76
C SER A 16 4.72 -7.06 4.22
N LEU A 17 3.74 -6.29 3.76
CA LEU A 17 2.33 -6.51 4.07
C LEU A 17 1.73 -7.68 3.28
N GLU A 18 2.16 -7.87 2.03
CA GLU A 18 1.81 -9.03 1.21
C GLU A 18 2.37 -10.33 1.81
N ASP A 19 3.62 -10.29 2.29
CA ASP A 19 4.25 -11.40 3.01
C ASP A 19 3.52 -11.71 4.33
N LEU A 20 3.13 -10.67 5.08
CA LEU A 20 2.34 -10.82 6.29
C LEU A 20 0.96 -11.42 5.99
N GLY A 21 0.32 -11.01 4.90
CA GLY A 21 -0.93 -11.59 4.41
C GLY A 21 -0.80 -13.08 4.08
N THR A 22 0.29 -13.46 3.41
CA THR A 22 0.60 -14.86 3.11
C THR A 22 0.79 -15.70 4.37
N GLN A 23 1.56 -15.20 5.34
CA GLN A 23 1.71 -15.88 6.64
C GLN A 23 0.39 -16.02 7.37
N MET A 24 -0.46 -14.98 7.35
CA MET A 24 -1.73 -15.02 8.06
C MET A 24 -2.74 -15.97 7.39
N ASN A 25 -2.73 -16.09 6.06
CA ASN A 25 -3.50 -17.11 5.33
C ASN A 25 -3.07 -18.54 5.69
N ALA A 26 -1.77 -18.77 5.90
CA ALA A 26 -1.26 -20.05 6.37
C ALA A 26 -1.76 -20.37 7.79
N VAL A 27 -1.72 -19.39 8.70
CA VAL A 27 -2.26 -19.52 10.07
C VAL A 27 -3.77 -19.79 10.05
N LEU A 28 -4.52 -19.09 9.19
CA LEU A 28 -5.96 -19.32 9.01
C LEU A 28 -6.27 -20.73 8.51
N SER A 29 -5.48 -21.22 7.56
CA SER A 29 -5.61 -22.58 7.03
C SER A 29 -5.34 -23.62 8.10
N GLN A 30 -4.28 -23.42 8.91
CA GLN A 30 -3.98 -24.29 10.05
C GLN A 30 -5.12 -24.28 11.07
N LEU A 31 -5.62 -23.10 11.43
CA LEU A 31 -6.73 -22.97 12.36
C LEU A 31 -7.97 -23.71 11.84
N ARG A 32 -8.27 -23.64 10.54
CA ARG A 32 -9.39 -24.38 9.94
C ARG A 32 -9.22 -25.90 10.11
N THR A 33 -8.03 -26.42 9.82
CA THR A 33 -7.72 -27.84 10.02
C THR A 33 -7.86 -28.25 11.48
N ASP A 34 -7.39 -27.43 12.42
CA ASP A 34 -7.52 -27.71 13.85
C ASP A 34 -8.99 -27.73 14.30
N VAL A 35 -9.84 -26.82 13.78
CA VAL A 35 -11.28 -26.81 14.03
C VAL A 35 -11.97 -28.04 13.43
N GLU A 36 -11.62 -28.44 12.22
CA GLU A 36 -12.18 -29.62 11.55
C GLU A 36 -11.82 -30.91 12.30
N MET A 37 -10.58 -31.05 12.81
CA MET A 37 -10.16 -32.21 13.60
C MET A 37 -10.82 -32.28 14.99
N THR A 38 -11.20 -31.14 15.57
CA THR A 38 -11.79 -31.06 16.92
C THR A 38 -13.32 -31.03 16.93
N GLN A 39 -13.98 -31.27 15.78
CA GLN A 39 -15.44 -31.22 15.62
C GLN A 39 -16.25 -32.03 16.64
N SER A 40 -15.70 -33.13 17.18
CA SER A 40 -16.39 -33.92 18.20
C SER A 40 -16.37 -33.29 19.61
N ALA A 41 -15.51 -32.30 19.87
CA ALA A 41 -15.31 -31.74 21.21
C ALA A 41 -15.80 -30.29 21.35
N TRP A 42 -15.52 -29.38 20.40
CA TRP A 42 -15.67 -27.93 20.59
C TRP A 42 -16.45 -27.16 19.50
N ALA A 43 -17.35 -27.84 18.79
CA ALA A 43 -18.03 -27.37 17.57
C ALA A 43 -18.70 -25.97 17.58
N GLY A 44 -18.91 -25.32 18.74
CA GLY A 44 -19.50 -23.98 18.83
C GLY A 44 -18.49 -22.84 18.99
N THR A 45 -17.62 -22.92 20.00
CA THR A 45 -16.72 -21.82 20.37
C THR A 45 -15.61 -21.59 19.33
N ALA A 46 -15.08 -22.67 18.77
CA ALA A 46 -14.02 -22.60 17.78
C ALA A 46 -14.52 -21.98 16.45
N GLN A 47 -15.77 -22.27 16.08
CA GLN A 47 -16.40 -21.72 14.88
C GLN A 47 -16.64 -20.20 15.00
N ILE A 48 -16.99 -19.72 16.21
CA ILE A 48 -17.12 -18.28 16.48
C ILE A 48 -15.76 -17.60 16.39
N ALA A 49 -14.73 -18.15 17.04
CA ALA A 49 -13.37 -17.61 16.99
C ALA A 49 -12.84 -17.54 15.55
N PHE A 50 -13.00 -18.62 14.77
CA PHE A 50 -12.62 -18.65 13.36
C PHE A 50 -13.30 -17.54 12.55
N ARG A 51 -14.62 -17.37 12.71
CA ARG A 51 -15.36 -16.27 12.05
C ARG A 51 -14.81 -14.89 12.43
N THR A 52 -14.47 -14.67 13.70
CA THR A 52 -13.87 -13.40 14.14
C THR A 52 -12.52 -13.14 13.47
N VAL A 53 -11.67 -14.17 13.32
CA VAL A 53 -10.37 -14.00 12.64
C VAL A 53 -10.59 -13.71 11.15
N MET A 54 -11.50 -14.42 10.48
CA MET A 54 -11.85 -14.15 9.07
C MET A 54 -12.36 -12.72 8.86
N THR A 55 -13.25 -12.22 9.72
CA THR A 55 -13.72 -10.83 9.62
C THR A 55 -12.58 -9.82 9.79
N ARG A 56 -11.70 -10.01 10.77
CA ARG A 56 -10.53 -9.13 10.96
C ARG A 56 -9.57 -9.17 9.77
N TRP A 57 -9.43 -10.32 9.13
CA TRP A 57 -8.61 -10.47 7.93
C TRP A 57 -9.17 -9.65 6.76
N ASP A 58 -10.46 -9.81 6.46
CA ASP A 58 -11.09 -9.10 5.35
C ASP A 58 -10.97 -7.58 5.52
N GLU A 59 -11.15 -7.08 6.76
CA GLU A 59 -10.93 -5.67 7.10
C GLU A 59 -9.48 -5.23 6.87
N SER A 60 -8.51 -6.04 7.29
CA SER A 60 -7.09 -5.72 7.17
C SER A 60 -6.62 -5.72 5.71
N SER A 61 -7.08 -6.69 4.92
CA SER A 61 -6.83 -6.77 3.48
C SER A 61 -7.39 -5.57 2.73
N THR A 62 -8.59 -5.13 3.10
CA THR A 62 -9.22 -3.95 2.50
C THR A 62 -8.43 -2.68 2.81
N LYS A 63 -8.03 -2.50 4.07
CA LYS A 63 -7.18 -1.36 4.48
C LYS A 63 -5.85 -1.34 3.74
N LEU A 64 -5.24 -2.51 3.56
CA LEU A 64 -3.98 -2.65 2.82
C LEU A 64 -4.13 -2.17 1.37
N ASN A 65 -5.11 -2.71 0.64
CA ASN A 65 -5.34 -2.37 -0.75
C ASN A 65 -5.63 -0.87 -0.92
N ASN A 66 -6.41 -0.29 0.00
CA ASN A 66 -6.69 1.14 0.00
C ASN A 66 -5.42 1.98 0.20
N ALA A 67 -4.58 1.61 1.16
CA ALA A 67 -3.31 2.31 1.41
C ALA A 67 -2.39 2.27 0.18
N ILE A 68 -2.26 1.12 -0.49
CA ILE A 68 -1.44 0.98 -1.71
C ILE A 68 -1.97 1.88 -2.84
N ASN A 69 -3.30 1.94 -3.00
CA ASN A 69 -3.92 2.78 -4.03
C ASN A 69 -3.74 4.28 -3.73
N GLU A 70 -3.90 4.69 -2.48
CA GLU A 70 -3.71 6.08 -2.04
C GLU A 70 -2.26 6.52 -2.27
N ILE A 71 -1.30 5.66 -1.93
CA ILE A 71 0.12 5.86 -2.20
C ILE A 71 0.39 6.04 -3.69
N SER A 72 -0.17 5.17 -4.53
CA SER A 72 0.01 5.23 -5.98
C SER A 72 -0.54 6.53 -6.56
N SER A 73 -1.68 7.00 -6.03
CA SER A 73 -2.30 8.27 -6.39
C SER A 73 -1.44 9.47 -5.96
N LEU A 74 -0.96 9.49 -4.71
CA LEU A 74 -0.09 10.54 -4.20
C LEU A 74 1.20 10.65 -5.02
N LEU A 75 1.80 9.51 -5.40
CA LEU A 75 2.98 9.49 -6.24
C LEU A 75 2.71 10.06 -7.63
N ALA A 76 1.65 9.59 -8.31
CA ALA A 76 1.28 10.07 -9.64
C ALA A 76 1.02 11.59 -9.65
N GLY A 77 0.35 12.09 -8.62
CA GLY A 77 0.13 13.53 -8.40
C GLY A 77 1.44 14.29 -8.22
N ASN A 78 2.35 13.78 -7.36
CA ASN A 78 3.65 14.43 -7.13
C ASN A 78 4.54 14.43 -8.38
N THR A 79 4.62 13.33 -9.14
CA THR A 79 5.41 13.29 -10.38
C THR A 79 4.90 14.25 -11.44
N THR A 80 3.57 14.37 -11.56
CA THR A 80 2.96 15.32 -12.50
C THR A 80 3.26 16.76 -12.08
N SER A 81 3.09 17.07 -10.79
CA SER A 81 3.31 18.41 -10.27
C SER A 81 4.78 18.84 -10.39
N TYR A 82 5.73 17.95 -10.09
CA TYR A 82 7.17 18.26 -10.21
C TYR A 82 7.58 18.55 -11.65
N GLY A 83 7.13 17.72 -12.61
CA GLY A 83 7.43 17.94 -14.03
C GLY A 83 6.84 19.24 -14.57
N THR A 84 5.62 19.61 -14.15
CA THR A 84 5.05 20.91 -14.50
C THR A 84 5.80 22.09 -13.90
N THR A 85 6.28 21.98 -12.66
CA THR A 85 7.04 23.06 -12.00
C THR A 85 8.42 23.26 -12.64
N GLU A 86 9.09 22.18 -13.04
CA GLU A 86 10.38 22.24 -13.72
C GLU A 86 10.25 22.83 -15.12
N ALA A 87 9.27 22.35 -15.91
CA ALA A 87 9.00 22.90 -17.25
C ALA A 87 8.61 24.40 -17.20
N GLN A 88 7.83 24.82 -16.19
CA GLN A 88 7.48 26.23 -16.00
C GLN A 88 8.71 27.05 -15.61
N SER A 89 9.56 26.54 -14.71
CA SER A 89 10.77 27.25 -14.27
C SER A 89 11.77 27.40 -15.42
N GLU A 90 11.90 26.39 -16.28
CA GLU A 90 12.76 26.44 -17.46
C GLU A 90 12.22 27.43 -18.51
N ALA A 91 10.90 27.46 -18.74
CA ALA A 91 10.26 28.44 -19.62
C ALA A 91 10.44 29.88 -19.09
N ASP A 92 10.28 30.09 -17.78
CA ASP A 92 10.48 31.40 -17.15
C ASP A 92 11.97 31.82 -17.22
N LEU A 93 12.91 30.90 -17.03
CA LEU A 93 14.35 31.17 -17.18
C LEU A 93 14.72 31.50 -18.63
N GLN A 94 14.16 30.81 -19.61
CA GLN A 94 14.34 31.13 -21.03
C GLN A 94 13.75 32.49 -21.39
N SER A 95 12.59 32.83 -20.81
CA SER A 95 11.96 34.15 -20.93
C SER A 95 12.84 35.27 -20.37
N VAL A 96 13.37 35.09 -19.16
CA VAL A 96 14.24 36.08 -18.51
C VAL A 96 15.62 36.15 -19.19
N GLY A 97 16.18 35.01 -19.59
CA GLY A 97 17.43 34.94 -20.36
C GLY A 97 17.31 35.60 -21.74
N GLY A 98 16.19 35.43 -22.43
CA GLY A 98 15.91 36.10 -23.70
C GLY A 98 15.69 37.61 -23.55
N ALA A 99 15.06 38.05 -22.46
CA ALA A 99 14.84 39.48 -22.18
C ALA A 99 16.12 40.21 -21.75
N THR A 100 17.07 39.53 -21.10
CA THR A 100 18.33 40.12 -20.63
C THR A 100 19.44 40.14 -21.69
N LEU A 101 19.37 39.27 -22.70
CA LEU A 101 20.32 39.25 -23.83
C LEU A 101 19.92 40.21 -24.97
N ASN A 102 18.74 40.82 -24.89
CA ASN A 102 18.20 41.71 -25.92
C ASN A 102 18.08 43.18 -25.45
N MET A 103 18.74 43.53 -24.34
CA MET A 103 18.97 44.91 -23.87
C MET A 103 20.47 45.19 -23.79
#